data_AF-A0A6N6S0I2-F1
#
_entry.id   AF-A0A6N6S0I2-F1
#
_cell.length_a   1.000
_cell.length_b   1.000
_cell.length_c   1.000
_cell.angle_alpha   90.00
_cell.angle_beta   90.00
_cell.angle_gamma   90.00
#
_symmetry.space_group_name_H-M   'P 1'
#
loop_
_entity.id
_entity.type
_entity.pdbx_description
1 polymer ?
#
loop_
_entity_poly.entity_id
_entity_poly.type
_entity_poly.pdbx_seq_one_letter_code
_entity_poly.pdbx_strand_id
1 'polypeptide(L)'
;MLERILKFSISQGWVVLVAILAIAALGGYNFQKLPIDAVPDITNVQVQINAEAPGYSPLEVEQRITFPIETAMAGMPNLFETRSLSRYGLSQVTVIFHDGTDIYFARQLINERIQEVKEKLPPGIFPVAGPIATGLGEIFMWTVETEAGAVKSDGTPYTSTDTRTIQDWIIKPQLRNVPGVTEVNTIGGYEKQYHVTPSPEKLIAYGLSFHDILQAIARNNANIGAGYI
;
A
#
# COMPACT_ATOMS: atom_id res chain seq x y z
N MET A 1 14.77 6.57 58.01
CA MET A 1 14.51 5.58 56.93
C MET A 1 15.74 5.28 56.10
N LEU A 2 16.37 6.26 55.46
CA LEU A 2 17.63 6.10 54.69
C LEU A 2 18.73 5.39 55.47
N GLU A 3 18.97 5.79 56.72
CA GLU A 3 19.99 5.16 57.57
C GLU A 3 19.73 3.67 57.84
N ARG A 4 18.46 3.26 57.87
CA ARG A 4 18.04 1.87 58.07
C ARG A 4 18.27 1.03 56.81
N ILE A 5 18.02 1.61 55.64
CA ILE A 5 18.30 1.00 54.33
C ILE A 5 19.81 0.83 54.15
N LEU A 6 20.62 1.84 54.47
CA LEU A 6 22.07 1.76 54.40
C LEU A 6 22.65 0.69 55.33
N LYS A 7 22.24 0.67 56.60
CA LYS A 7 22.67 -0.37 57.55
C LYS A 7 22.27 -1.77 57.08
N PHE A 8 21.07 -1.93 56.51
CA PHE A 8 20.62 -3.21 55.94
C PHE A 8 21.49 -3.62 54.75
N SER A 9 21.70 -2.74 53.77
CA SER A 9 22.53 -3.02 52.59
C SER A 9 23.97 -3.36 52.93
N ILE A 10 24.56 -2.70 53.94
CA ILE A 10 25.92 -3.00 54.41
C ILE A 10 25.96 -4.36 55.15
N SER A 11 24.96 -4.64 55.99
CA SER A 11 24.90 -5.90 56.74
C SER A 11 24.66 -7.14 55.85
N GLN A 12 24.01 -6.95 54.70
CA GLN A 12 23.65 -8.01 53.75
C GLN A 12 24.43 -7.89 52.42
N GLY A 13 25.72 -7.51 52.48
CA GLY A 13 26.52 -7.19 51.29
C GLY A 13 26.53 -8.29 50.21
N TRP A 14 26.54 -9.57 50.58
CA TRP A 14 26.45 -10.68 49.63
C TRP A 14 25.11 -10.73 48.90
N VAL A 15 23.99 -10.51 49.60
CA VAL A 15 22.65 -10.47 48.99
C VAL A 15 22.57 -9.31 48.00
N VAL A 16 23.11 -8.15 48.37
CA VAL A 16 23.17 -6.97 47.48
C VAL A 16 24.02 -7.26 46.25
N LEU A 17 25.17 -7.92 46.40
CA LEU A 17 26.06 -8.24 45.28
C LEU A 17 25.41 -9.24 44.30
N VAL A 18 24.74 -10.27 44.80
CA VAL A 18 23.97 -11.21 43.98
C VAL A 18 22.81 -10.49 43.28
N ALA A 19 22.10 -9.58 43.98
CA ALA A 19 21.03 -8.80 43.38
C ALA A 19 21.54 -7.90 42.24
N ILE A 20 22.68 -7.23 42.43
CA ILE A 20 23.32 -6.41 41.38
C ILE A 20 23.71 -7.28 40.17
N LEU A 21 24.33 -8.43 40.40
CA LEU A 21 24.69 -9.35 39.31
C LEU A 21 23.46 -9.86 38.57
N ALA A 22 22.38 -10.19 39.28
CA ALA A 22 21.12 -10.61 38.68
C ALA A 22 20.50 -9.48 37.83
N ILE A 23 20.50 -8.24 38.32
CA ILE A 23 20.02 -7.07 37.57
C ILE A 23 20.91 -6.80 36.36
N ALA A 24 22.24 -6.91 36.50
CA ALA A 24 23.17 -6.71 35.39
C ALA A 24 23.00 -7.79 34.31
N ALA A 25 22.83 -9.06 34.71
CA ALA A 25 22.55 -10.15 33.79
C ALA A 25 21.20 -9.98 33.09
N LEU A 26 20.15 -9.57 33.82
CA LEU A 26 18.84 -9.26 33.26
C LEU A 26 18.91 -8.06 32.31
N GLY A 27 19.66 -7.03 32.66
CA GLY A 27 19.90 -5.86 31.81
C GLY A 27 20.64 -6.23 30.52
N GLY A 28 21.72 -7.02 30.63
CA GLY A 28 22.45 -7.54 29.47
C GLY A 28 21.58 -8.42 28.56
N TYR A 29 20.72 -9.26 29.15
CA TYR A 29 19.76 -10.07 28.41
C TYR A 29 18.73 -9.24 27.65
N ASN A 30 18.17 -8.20 28.30
CA ASN A 30 17.20 -7.32 27.65
C ASN A 30 17.84 -6.39 26.61
N PHE A 31 19.09 -5.96 26.83
CA PHE A 31 19.83 -5.13 25.87
C PHE A 31 19.98 -5.82 24.50
N GLN A 32 20.15 -7.15 24.48
CA GLN A 32 20.21 -7.93 23.23
C GLN A 32 18.87 -8.05 22.51
N LYS A 33 17.75 -7.72 23.17
CA LYS A 33 16.39 -7.82 22.63
C LYS A 33 15.75 -6.47 22.35
N LEU A 34 16.38 -5.38 22.75
CA LEU A 34 15.84 -4.06 22.55
C LEU A 34 15.83 -3.75 21.05
N PRO A 35 14.67 -3.45 20.45
CA PRO A 35 14.63 -3.02 19.06
C PRO A 35 15.41 -1.70 18.93
N ILE A 36 16.29 -1.65 17.96
CA ILE A 36 17.10 -0.48 17.65
C ILE A 36 16.61 0.04 16.30
N ASP A 37 16.31 1.33 16.24
CA ASP A 37 16.04 2.04 15.00
C ASP A 37 17.02 3.21 14.86
N ALA A 38 17.29 3.63 13.62
CA ALA A 38 18.22 4.71 13.33
C ALA A 38 17.69 6.08 13.77
N VAL A 39 16.37 6.27 13.66
CA VAL A 39 15.66 7.50 14.03
C VAL A 39 14.32 7.17 14.68
N PRO A 40 13.82 8.00 15.61
CA PRO A 40 12.46 7.86 16.09
C PRO A 40 11.46 8.16 14.96
N ASP A 41 10.32 7.47 14.97
CA ASP A 41 9.23 7.79 14.06
C ASP A 41 8.63 9.16 14.43
N ILE A 42 8.72 10.10 13.50
CA ILE A 42 8.21 11.48 13.62
C ILE A 42 6.99 11.71 12.73
N THR A 43 6.44 10.65 12.14
CA THR A 43 5.33 10.77 11.20
C THR A 43 4.00 10.85 11.92
N ASN A 44 3.07 11.62 11.35
CA ASN A 44 1.73 11.78 11.88
C ASN A 44 0.91 10.50 11.62
N VAL A 45 -0.12 10.27 12.45
CA VAL A 45 -1.12 9.23 12.16
C VAL A 45 -1.95 9.68 10.96
N GLN A 46 -1.75 9.02 9.82
CA GLN A 46 -2.43 9.38 8.58
C GLN A 46 -2.88 8.16 7.79
N VAL A 47 -3.94 8.33 7.03
CA VAL A 47 -4.45 7.33 6.11
C VAL A 47 -4.66 7.99 4.75
N GLN A 48 -4.05 7.41 3.72
CA GLN A 48 -4.22 7.87 2.35
C GLN A 48 -5.39 7.14 1.70
N ILE A 49 -6.14 7.84 0.86
CA ILE A 49 -7.23 7.32 0.05
C ILE A 49 -6.88 7.65 -1.40
N ASN A 50 -6.72 6.62 -2.23
CA ASN A 50 -6.38 6.77 -3.63
C ASN A 50 -7.58 6.36 -4.49
N ALA A 51 -7.90 7.14 -5.51
CA ALA A 51 -8.90 6.80 -6.50
C ALA A 51 -8.34 7.06 -7.91
N GLU A 52 -8.27 6.00 -8.72
CA GLU A 52 -7.87 6.08 -10.12
C GLU A 52 -9.04 6.54 -10.98
N ALA A 53 -8.79 7.52 -11.85
CA ALA A 53 -9.79 8.19 -12.66
C ALA A 53 -9.30 8.39 -14.12
N PRO A 54 -8.93 7.30 -14.82
CA PRO A 54 -8.30 7.41 -16.13
C PRO A 54 -9.15 8.24 -17.10
N GLY A 55 -8.51 9.21 -17.77
CA GLY A 55 -9.16 10.10 -18.73
C GLY A 55 -9.74 11.39 -18.16
N TYR A 56 -9.75 11.58 -16.84
CA TYR A 56 -10.23 12.82 -16.22
C TYR A 56 -9.12 13.87 -16.13
N SER A 57 -9.46 15.13 -16.42
CA SER A 57 -8.58 16.28 -16.16
C SER A 57 -8.48 16.58 -14.65
N PRO A 58 -7.44 17.28 -14.17
CA PRO A 58 -7.29 17.59 -12.75
C PRO A 58 -8.50 18.30 -12.14
N LEU A 59 -9.15 19.18 -12.90
CA LEU A 59 -10.35 19.89 -12.48
C LEU A 59 -11.56 18.93 -12.35
N GLU A 60 -11.74 18.02 -13.29
CA GLU A 60 -12.81 17.02 -13.21
C GLU A 60 -12.58 16.03 -12.08
N VAL A 61 -11.33 15.63 -11.84
CA VAL A 61 -10.96 14.79 -10.69
C VAL A 61 -11.31 15.50 -9.39
N GLU A 62 -10.94 16.78 -9.27
CA GLU A 62 -11.23 17.57 -8.07
C GLU A 62 -12.74 17.67 -7.80
N GLN A 63 -13.51 18.14 -8.78
CA GLN A 63 -14.94 18.38 -8.62
C GLN A 63 -15.78 17.12 -8.45
N ARG A 64 -15.44 16.03 -9.15
CA ARG A 64 -16.27 14.82 -9.23
C ARG A 64 -15.82 13.72 -8.28
N ILE A 65 -14.59 13.75 -7.78
CA ILE A 65 -14.00 12.66 -7.00
C ILE A 65 -13.43 13.18 -5.69
N THR A 66 -12.42 14.05 -5.75
CA THR A 66 -11.70 14.51 -4.57
C THR A 66 -12.62 15.25 -3.59
N PHE A 67 -13.38 16.23 -4.06
CA PHE A 67 -14.25 17.05 -3.22
C PHE A 67 -15.35 16.23 -2.51
N PRO A 68 -16.07 15.32 -3.20
CA PRO A 68 -16.98 14.38 -2.52
C PRO A 68 -16.31 13.51 -1.46
N ILE A 69 -15.09 13.00 -1.72
CA ILE A 69 -14.34 12.19 -0.75
C ILE A 69 -13.97 13.03 0.47
N GLU A 70 -13.38 14.21 0.28
CA GLU A 70 -13.03 15.12 1.39
C GLU A 70 -14.25 15.48 2.24
N THR A 71 -15.36 15.82 1.59
CA THR A 71 -16.61 16.16 2.27
C THR A 71 -17.15 14.99 3.09
N ALA A 72 -17.02 13.75 2.60
CA ALA A 72 -17.41 12.55 3.33
C ALA A 72 -16.49 12.24 4.52
N MET A 73 -15.22 12.65 4.47
CA MET A 73 -14.26 12.53 5.57
C MET A 73 -14.40 13.64 6.62
N ALA A 74 -15.09 14.73 6.29
CA ALA A 74 -15.26 15.84 7.21
C ALA A 74 -16.03 15.43 8.48
N GLY A 75 -15.59 15.94 9.62
CA GLY A 75 -16.25 15.69 10.92
C GLY A 75 -16.00 14.31 11.51
N MET A 76 -15.03 13.54 11.00
CA MET A 76 -14.60 12.30 11.66
C MET A 76 -13.99 12.58 13.04
N PRO A 77 -14.20 11.70 14.04
CA PRO A 77 -13.52 11.79 15.33
C PRO A 77 -12.00 11.82 15.18
N ASN A 78 -11.33 12.64 15.99
CA ASN A 78 -9.87 12.82 16.01
C ASN A 78 -9.25 13.31 14.69
N LEU A 79 -10.05 13.76 13.73
CA LEU A 79 -9.56 14.40 12.51
C LEU A 79 -8.83 15.69 12.87
N PHE A 80 -7.56 15.78 12.50
CA PHE A 80 -6.76 17.00 12.64
C PHE A 80 -6.90 17.87 11.39
N GLU A 81 -6.60 17.29 10.22
CA GLU A 81 -6.77 17.96 8.92
C GLU A 81 -6.91 16.95 7.79
N THR A 82 -7.39 17.43 6.64
CA THR A 82 -7.42 16.67 5.38
C THR A 82 -6.59 17.43 4.36
N ARG A 83 -5.76 16.71 3.61
CA ARG A 83 -5.01 17.23 2.47
C ARG A 83 -5.38 16.43 1.23
N SER A 84 -5.46 17.07 0.08
CA SER A 84 -5.70 16.35 -1.17
C SER A 84 -4.83 16.82 -2.32
N LEU A 85 -4.72 15.95 -3.30
CA LEU A 85 -3.98 16.15 -4.52
C LEU A 85 -4.78 15.57 -5.68
N SER A 86 -5.19 16.44 -6.61
CA SER A 86 -5.89 16.06 -7.84
C SER A 86 -4.94 16.21 -9.02
N ARG A 87 -4.66 15.12 -9.71
CA ARG A 87 -3.81 15.06 -10.91
C ARG A 87 -4.56 14.35 -12.03
N TYR A 88 -4.03 14.42 -13.25
CA TYR A 88 -4.56 13.64 -14.37
C TYR A 88 -4.66 12.17 -13.99
N GLY A 89 -5.87 11.61 -14.07
CA GLY A 89 -6.07 10.20 -13.79
C GLY A 89 -6.03 9.78 -12.32
N LEU A 90 -5.81 10.69 -11.35
CA LEU A 90 -5.57 10.32 -9.96
C LEU A 90 -6.11 11.37 -8.97
N SER A 91 -6.95 10.91 -8.05
CA SER A 91 -7.28 11.61 -6.80
C SER A 91 -6.56 10.93 -5.64
N GLN A 92 -5.87 11.73 -4.82
CA GLN A 92 -5.29 11.28 -3.57
C GLN A 92 -5.75 12.20 -2.44
N VAL A 93 -6.36 11.62 -1.40
CA VAL A 93 -6.80 12.33 -0.20
C VAL A 93 -6.09 11.73 1.01
N THR A 94 -5.34 12.54 1.73
CA THR A 94 -4.63 12.18 2.95
C THR A 94 -5.39 12.74 4.14
N VAL A 95 -5.92 11.83 4.97
CA VAL A 95 -6.63 12.17 6.20
C VAL A 95 -5.65 12.05 7.36
N ILE A 96 -5.43 13.13 8.11
CA ILE A 96 -4.47 13.21 9.22
C ILE A 96 -5.24 13.29 10.53
N PHE A 97 -4.87 12.44 11.48
CA PHE A 97 -5.48 12.36 12.80
C PHE A 97 -4.56 12.97 13.86
N HIS A 98 -5.14 13.33 15.01
CA HIS A 98 -4.37 13.73 16.18
C HIS A 98 -3.47 12.59 16.69
N ASP A 99 -2.33 12.96 17.26
CA ASP A 99 -1.37 12.04 17.86
C ASP A 99 -2.03 11.13 18.91
N GLY A 100 -1.60 9.86 18.95
CA GLY A 100 -2.15 8.85 19.84
C GLY A 100 -3.45 8.18 19.35
N THR A 101 -3.98 8.59 18.19
CA THR A 101 -5.08 7.88 17.54
C THR A 101 -4.61 6.50 17.05
N ASP A 102 -5.36 5.45 17.37
CA ASP A 102 -5.09 4.13 16.81
C ASP A 102 -5.33 4.13 15.29
N ILE A 103 -4.31 3.74 14.53
CA ILE A 103 -4.35 3.70 13.07
C ILE A 103 -5.39 2.73 12.54
N TYR A 104 -5.65 1.62 13.25
CA TYR A 104 -6.64 0.64 12.81
C TYR A 104 -8.06 1.19 13.00
N PHE A 105 -8.33 1.85 14.12
CA PHE A 105 -9.57 2.60 14.33
C PHE A 105 -9.79 3.67 13.24
N ALA A 106 -8.77 4.50 12.97
CA ALA A 106 -8.83 5.53 11.92
C ALA A 106 -9.16 4.93 10.54
N ARG A 107 -8.52 3.81 10.18
CA ARG A 107 -8.79 3.11 8.91
C ARG A 107 -10.18 2.52 8.84
N GLN A 108 -10.69 1.99 9.94
CA GLN A 108 -12.04 1.45 9.99
C GLN A 108 -13.06 2.55 9.67
N LEU A 109 -12.96 3.71 10.35
CA LEU A 109 -13.83 4.86 10.09
C LEU A 109 -13.75 5.32 8.64
N ILE A 110 -12.55 5.41 8.08
CA ILE A 110 -12.36 5.80 6.68
C ILE A 110 -13.02 4.79 5.74
N ASN A 111 -12.87 3.49 5.99
CA ASN A 111 -13.49 2.47 5.16
C ASN A 111 -15.02 2.56 5.22
N GLU A 112 -15.61 2.86 6.38
CA GLU A 112 -17.05 3.10 6.53
C GLU A 112 -17.48 4.31 5.65
N ARG A 113 -16.78 5.44 5.74
CA ARG A 113 -17.04 6.63 4.92
C ARG A 113 -16.82 6.42 3.42
N ILE A 114 -15.84 5.61 3.05
CA ILE A 114 -15.58 5.22 1.67
C ILE A 114 -16.77 4.47 1.08
N GLN A 115 -17.40 3.56 1.84
CA GLN A 115 -18.60 2.87 1.36
C GLN A 115 -19.77 3.83 1.16
N GLU A 116 -19.95 4.81 2.05
CA GLU A 116 -21.00 5.83 1.91
C GLU A 116 -20.82 6.74 0.68
N VAL A 117 -19.57 7.14 0.36
CA VAL A 117 -19.31 8.03 -0.77
C VAL A 117 -19.28 7.30 -2.11
N LYS A 118 -19.06 5.98 -2.12
CA LYS A 118 -18.95 5.16 -3.33
C LYS A 118 -20.16 5.34 -4.26
N GLU A 119 -21.36 5.48 -3.72
CA GLU A 119 -22.59 5.68 -4.50
C GLU A 119 -22.69 7.07 -5.16
N LYS A 120 -21.93 8.05 -4.66
CA LYS A 120 -21.90 9.43 -5.17
C LYS A 120 -20.81 9.63 -6.22
N LEU A 121 -19.91 8.68 -6.38
CA LEU A 121 -18.80 8.77 -7.33
C LEU A 121 -19.24 8.30 -8.74
N PRO A 122 -18.58 8.81 -9.80
CA PRO A 122 -18.83 8.34 -11.16
C PRO A 122 -18.64 6.81 -11.29
N PRO A 123 -19.38 6.15 -12.19
CA PRO A 123 -19.26 4.72 -12.39
C PRO A 123 -17.84 4.33 -12.80
N GLY A 124 -17.31 3.26 -12.20
CA GLY A 124 -15.96 2.77 -12.46
C GLY A 124 -14.86 3.39 -11.61
N ILE A 125 -15.19 4.35 -10.73
CA ILE A 125 -14.24 4.91 -9.75
C ILE A 125 -14.39 4.18 -8.41
N PHE A 126 -13.30 3.59 -7.94
CA PHE A 126 -13.26 2.84 -6.69
C PHE A 126 -12.17 3.39 -5.77
N PRO A 127 -12.51 4.31 -4.85
CA PRO A 127 -11.54 4.80 -3.86
C PRO A 127 -11.14 3.66 -2.92
N VAL A 128 -9.85 3.57 -2.64
CA VAL A 128 -9.28 2.57 -1.72
C VAL A 128 -8.37 3.24 -0.71
N ALA A 129 -8.42 2.77 0.54
CA ALA A 129 -7.43 3.17 1.53
C ALA A 129 -6.07 2.57 1.17
N GLY A 130 -5.04 3.41 1.09
CA GLY A 130 -3.64 3.01 0.90
C GLY A 130 -3.12 2.13 2.03
N PRO A 131 -1.88 1.64 1.98
CA PRO A 131 -1.28 0.82 3.03
C PRO A 131 -1.15 1.57 4.37
N ILE A 132 -0.86 0.83 5.45
CA ILE A 132 -0.36 1.40 6.70
C ILE A 132 1.16 1.62 6.54
N ALA A 133 1.51 2.69 5.83
CA ALA A 133 2.89 3.08 5.62
C ALA A 133 3.00 4.61 5.57
N THR A 134 4.18 5.10 5.96
CA THR A 134 4.52 6.53 5.97
C THR A 134 5.70 6.75 5.04
N GLY A 135 6.09 8.01 4.82
CA GLY A 135 7.27 8.32 3.98
C GLY A 135 8.58 7.76 4.53
N LEU A 136 8.62 7.34 5.80
CA LEU A 136 9.76 6.66 6.42
C LEU A 136 9.70 5.13 6.25
N GLY A 137 8.61 4.59 5.68
CA GLY A 137 8.41 3.15 5.47
C GLY A 137 9.16 2.56 4.28
N GLU A 138 9.89 3.38 3.51
CA GLU A 138 10.74 2.92 2.41
C GLU A 138 12.06 2.35 2.95
N ILE A 139 12.03 1.07 3.33
CA ILE A 139 13.16 0.40 4.01
C ILE A 139 14.17 -0.26 3.06
N PHE A 140 13.73 -0.76 1.91
CA PHE A 140 14.58 -1.54 1.01
C PHE A 140 14.19 -1.32 -0.44
N MET A 141 15.17 -0.95 -1.27
CA MET A 141 15.03 -0.75 -2.70
C MET A 141 15.90 -1.75 -3.46
N TRP A 142 15.36 -2.31 -4.54
CA TRP A 142 16.07 -3.24 -5.40
C TRP A 142 15.70 -3.04 -6.87
N THR A 143 16.52 -3.59 -7.74
CA THR A 143 16.29 -3.63 -9.19
C THR A 143 16.27 -5.08 -9.65
N VAL A 144 15.39 -5.40 -10.58
CA VAL A 144 15.33 -6.72 -11.24
C VAL A 144 16.03 -6.61 -12.59
N GLU A 145 17.23 -7.18 -12.67
CA GLU A 145 18.08 -7.16 -13.85
C GLU A 145 18.31 -8.57 -14.38
N THR A 146 18.63 -8.65 -15.67
CA THR A 146 18.94 -9.92 -16.34
C THR A 146 20.43 -9.99 -16.62
N GLU A 147 21.05 -11.14 -16.39
CA GLU A 147 22.45 -11.36 -16.75
C GLU A 147 22.69 -11.14 -18.26
N ALA A 148 23.91 -10.74 -18.62
CA ALA A 148 24.27 -10.49 -20.00
C ALA A 148 24.13 -11.77 -20.84
N GLY A 149 23.32 -11.71 -21.90
CA GLY A 149 23.05 -12.87 -22.76
C GLY A 149 22.00 -13.84 -22.20
N ALA A 150 21.33 -13.52 -21.09
CA ALA A 150 20.22 -14.31 -20.59
C ALA A 150 19.08 -14.37 -21.62
N VAL A 151 18.68 -15.60 -21.94
CA VAL A 151 17.56 -15.89 -22.84
C VAL A 151 16.46 -16.61 -22.08
N LYS A 152 15.22 -16.36 -22.49
CA LYS A 152 14.05 -17.11 -22.05
C LYS A 152 14.09 -18.53 -22.59
N SER A 153 13.19 -19.38 -22.09
CA SER A 153 13.04 -20.77 -22.55
C SER A 153 12.72 -20.90 -24.05
N ASP A 154 12.18 -19.84 -24.66
CA ASP A 154 11.89 -19.75 -26.10
C ASP A 154 13.09 -19.23 -26.94
N GLY A 155 14.24 -18.96 -26.31
CA GLY A 155 15.45 -18.45 -26.97
C GLY A 155 15.46 -16.93 -27.21
N THR A 156 14.41 -16.20 -26.83
CA THR A 156 14.36 -14.74 -26.97
C THR A 156 14.98 -14.05 -25.75
N PRO A 157 15.58 -12.85 -25.91
CA PRO A 157 16.12 -12.11 -24.77
C PRO A 157 15.00 -11.63 -23.83
N TYR A 158 15.35 -11.45 -22.56
CA TYR A 158 14.45 -10.82 -21.60
C TYR A 158 14.24 -9.34 -21.93
N THR A 159 12.98 -8.90 -21.81
CA THR A 159 12.57 -7.50 -22.00
C THR A 159 12.19 -6.87 -20.65
N SER A 160 12.07 -5.54 -20.60
CA SER A 160 11.57 -4.83 -19.40
C SER A 160 10.15 -5.23 -19.01
N THR A 161 9.35 -5.75 -19.94
CA THR A 161 8.04 -6.33 -19.67
C THR A 161 8.16 -7.67 -18.94
N ASP A 162 9.14 -8.49 -19.31
CA ASP A 162 9.39 -9.78 -18.67
C ASP A 162 9.89 -9.59 -17.23
N THR A 163 10.83 -8.66 -17.00
CA THR A 163 11.31 -8.36 -15.64
C THR A 163 10.23 -7.75 -14.76
N ARG A 164 9.37 -6.88 -15.31
CA ARG A 164 8.17 -6.37 -14.61
C ARG A 164 7.22 -7.51 -14.23
N THR A 165 7.00 -8.46 -15.14
CA THR A 165 6.15 -9.63 -14.89
C THR A 165 6.73 -10.50 -13.77
N ILE A 166 8.03 -10.76 -13.77
CA ILE A 166 8.71 -11.49 -12.70
C ILE A 166 8.56 -10.75 -11.35
N GLN A 167 8.79 -9.45 -11.35
CA GLN A 167 8.65 -8.63 -10.15
C GLN A 167 7.23 -8.70 -9.57
N ASP A 168 6.20 -8.53 -10.40
CA ASP A 168 4.81 -8.46 -9.92
C ASP A 168 4.22 -9.82 -9.55
N TRP A 169 4.61 -10.90 -10.24
CA TRP A 169 3.99 -12.22 -10.09
C TRP A 169 4.84 -13.24 -9.32
N ILE A 170 6.14 -13.01 -9.15
CA ILE A 170 7.04 -13.93 -8.45
C ILE A 170 7.61 -13.27 -7.20
N ILE A 171 8.31 -12.14 -7.35
CA ILE A 171 9.06 -11.51 -6.25
C ILE A 171 8.11 -10.84 -5.26
N LYS A 172 7.21 -9.96 -5.74
CA LYS A 172 6.27 -9.21 -4.90
C LYS A 172 5.39 -10.12 -4.03
N PRO A 173 4.75 -11.20 -4.54
CA PRO A 173 3.95 -12.08 -3.70
C PRO A 173 4.75 -12.80 -2.61
N GLN A 174 6.01 -13.17 -2.88
CA GLN A 174 6.87 -13.82 -1.90
C GLN A 174 7.29 -12.85 -0.78
N LEU A 175 7.67 -11.62 -1.14
CA LEU A 175 8.09 -10.60 -0.17
C LEU A 175 6.95 -10.12 0.72
N ARG A 176 5.71 -10.10 0.23
CA ARG A 176 4.53 -9.76 1.05
C ARG A 176 4.27 -10.73 2.21
N ASN A 177 4.87 -11.93 2.19
CA ASN A 177 4.76 -12.89 3.29
C ASN A 177 5.79 -12.65 4.41
N VAL A 178 6.73 -11.73 4.22
CA VAL A 178 7.75 -11.43 5.23
C VAL A 178 7.10 -10.64 6.38
N PRO A 179 7.24 -11.08 7.65
CA PRO A 179 6.68 -10.35 8.79
C PRO A 179 7.19 -8.91 8.86
N GLY A 180 6.27 -7.96 9.06
CA GLY A 180 6.57 -6.52 9.11
C GLY A 180 6.51 -5.80 7.76
N VAL A 181 6.37 -6.52 6.64
CA VAL A 181 6.18 -5.90 5.32
C VAL A 181 4.71 -5.58 5.09
N THR A 182 4.36 -4.29 5.04
CA THR A 182 3.00 -3.85 4.73
C THR A 182 2.72 -3.83 3.23
N GLU A 183 3.68 -3.36 2.42
CA GLU A 183 3.51 -3.21 0.98
C GLU A 183 4.83 -3.39 0.23
N VAL A 184 4.73 -3.82 -1.04
CA VAL A 184 5.83 -3.87 -1.99
C VAL A 184 5.40 -3.12 -3.25
N ASN A 185 6.06 -1.98 -3.50
CA ASN A 185 5.76 -1.09 -4.62
C ASN A 185 6.69 -1.37 -5.79
N THR A 186 6.12 -1.40 -7.00
CA THR A 186 6.88 -1.65 -8.23
C THR A 186 7.01 -0.36 -9.04
N ILE A 187 8.24 0.08 -9.27
CA ILE A 187 8.56 1.31 -10.01
C ILE A 187 9.19 0.92 -11.36
N GLY A 188 8.73 1.52 -12.45
CA GLY A 188 9.26 1.26 -13.79
C GLY A 188 8.83 -0.09 -14.38
N GLY A 189 9.49 -0.48 -15.48
CA GLY A 189 9.07 -1.61 -16.30
C GLY A 189 7.79 -1.33 -17.10
N TYR A 190 7.36 -2.29 -17.92
CA TYR A 190 6.12 -2.19 -18.69
C TYR A 190 5.16 -3.29 -18.30
N GLU A 191 3.90 -2.93 -18.03
CA GLU A 191 2.86 -3.92 -17.82
C GLU A 191 2.49 -4.58 -19.15
N LYS A 192 2.36 -5.90 -19.14
CA LYS A 192 1.96 -6.65 -20.32
C LYS A 192 0.48 -6.38 -20.63
N GLN A 193 0.22 -5.71 -21.73
CA GLN A 193 -1.13 -5.41 -22.21
C GLN A 193 -1.34 -5.99 -23.60
N TYR A 194 -2.56 -6.48 -23.85
CA TYR A 194 -2.98 -6.93 -25.18
C TYR A 194 -3.80 -5.81 -25.83
N HIS A 195 -3.19 -5.12 -26.78
CA HIS A 195 -3.86 -4.02 -27.50
C HIS A 195 -4.56 -4.54 -28.73
N VAL A 196 -5.88 -4.33 -28.80
CA VAL A 196 -6.67 -4.57 -30.01
C VAL A 196 -6.81 -3.23 -30.73
N THR A 197 -6.11 -3.08 -31.86
CA THR A 197 -6.04 -1.84 -32.65
C THR A 197 -6.76 -2.00 -33.99
N PRO A 198 -8.11 -1.97 -34.00
CA PRO A 198 -8.87 -2.18 -35.22
C PRO A 198 -8.69 -1.00 -36.19
N SER A 199 -8.57 -1.32 -37.48
CA SER A 199 -8.51 -0.32 -38.54
C SER A 199 -9.92 0.25 -38.80
N PRO A 200 -10.12 1.58 -38.73
CA PRO A 200 -11.41 2.20 -39.03
C PRO A 200 -11.93 1.90 -40.43
N GLU A 201 -11.04 1.84 -41.43
CA GLU A 201 -11.40 1.55 -42.82
C GLU A 201 -11.98 0.15 -42.98
N LYS A 202 -11.37 -0.85 -42.32
CA LYS A 202 -11.87 -2.23 -42.33
C LYS A 202 -13.21 -2.33 -41.62
N LEU A 203 -13.37 -1.66 -40.48
CA LEU A 203 -14.64 -1.61 -39.76
C LEU A 203 -15.79 -1.14 -40.66
N ILE A 204 -15.59 -0.04 -41.39
CA ILE A 204 -16.58 0.50 -42.33
C ILE A 204 -16.85 -0.49 -43.47
N ALA A 205 -15.81 -1.08 -44.06
CA ALA A 205 -15.95 -2.05 -45.16
C ALA A 205 -16.75 -3.30 -44.76
N TYR A 206 -16.65 -3.73 -43.50
CA TYR A 206 -17.40 -4.85 -42.96
C TYR A 206 -18.74 -4.46 -42.31
N GLY A 207 -19.11 -3.17 -42.32
CA GLY A 207 -20.33 -2.68 -41.68
C GLY A 207 -20.33 -2.84 -40.16
N LEU A 208 -19.15 -2.87 -39.54
CA LEU A 208 -18.95 -3.05 -38.10
C LEU A 208 -18.62 -1.71 -37.43
N SER A 209 -19.08 -1.55 -36.20
CA SER A 209 -18.73 -0.43 -35.33
C SER A 209 -17.66 -0.82 -34.31
N PHE A 210 -17.03 0.18 -33.68
CA PHE A 210 -16.16 -0.05 -32.51
C PHE A 210 -16.90 -0.73 -31.36
N HIS A 211 -18.20 -0.43 -31.20
CA HIS A 211 -19.02 -1.04 -30.17
C HIS A 211 -19.17 -2.55 -30.37
N ASP A 212 -19.27 -3.01 -31.63
CA ASP A 212 -19.36 -4.43 -31.95
C ASP A 212 -18.10 -5.19 -31.54
N ILE A 213 -16.91 -4.60 -31.77
CA ILE A 213 -15.65 -5.19 -31.32
C ILE A 213 -15.59 -5.26 -29.78
N LEU A 214 -15.96 -4.18 -29.09
CA LEU A 214 -15.97 -4.16 -27.63
C LEU A 214 -16.90 -5.23 -27.06
N GLN A 215 -18.11 -5.35 -27.60
CA GLN A 215 -19.05 -6.40 -27.20
C GLN A 215 -18.52 -7.80 -27.51
N ALA A 216 -17.92 -8.00 -28.68
CA ALA A 216 -17.37 -9.30 -29.07
C ALA A 216 -16.24 -9.74 -28.12
N ILE A 217 -15.32 -8.84 -27.78
CA ILE A 217 -14.24 -9.13 -26.82
C ILE A 217 -14.83 -9.46 -25.44
N ALA A 218 -15.75 -8.63 -24.95
CA ALA A 218 -16.36 -8.81 -23.63
C ALA A 218 -17.09 -10.17 -23.49
N ARG A 219 -17.78 -10.63 -24.55
CA ARG A 219 -18.51 -11.90 -24.54
C ARG A 219 -17.60 -13.14 -24.62
N ASN A 220 -16.38 -13.00 -25.14
CA ASN A 220 -15.48 -14.13 -25.39
C ASN A 220 -14.33 -14.24 -24.37
N ASN A 221 -14.34 -13.45 -23.30
CA ASN A 221 -13.32 -13.46 -22.25
C ASN A 221 -13.90 -13.94 -20.90
N ALA A 222 -14.66 -15.04 -20.92
CA ALA A 222 -15.27 -15.62 -19.74
C ALA A 222 -15.11 -17.14 -19.73
N ASN A 223 -14.88 -17.72 -18.54
CA ASN A 223 -14.91 -19.16 -18.32
C ASN A 223 -16.30 -19.56 -17.82
N ILE A 224 -16.95 -20.51 -18.50
CA ILE A 224 -18.27 -21.05 -18.11
C ILE A 224 -18.09 -22.52 -17.74
N GLY A 225 -18.50 -22.90 -16.52
CA GLY A 225 -18.53 -24.29 -16.08
C GLY A 225 -19.70 -25.04 -16.72
N ALA A 226 -19.45 -26.25 -17.24
CA ALA A 226 -20.44 -27.02 -18.01
C ALA A 226 -21.58 -27.64 -17.17
N GLY A 227 -21.55 -27.53 -15.84
CA GLY A 227 -22.50 -28.21 -14.95
C GLY A 227 -22.47 -29.74 -15.10
N TYR A 228 -23.45 -30.42 -14.50
CA TYR A 228 -23.74 -31.84 -14.72
C TYR A 228 -25.19 -31.94 -15.21
N ILE A 229 -25.45 -32.74 -16.24
CA ILE A 229 -26.80 -33.02 -16.76
C ILE A 229 -27.38 -34.22 -15.99
#